data_AF-A0A2D4MC72-F1
#
_entry.id   AF-A0A2D4MC72-F1
#
_cell.length_a   1.000
_cell.length_b   1.000
_cell.length_c   1.000
_cell.angle_alpha   90.00
_cell.angle_beta   90.00
_cell.angle_gamma   90.00
#
_symmetry.space_group_name_H-M   'P 1'
#
loop_
_entity.id
_entity.type
_entity.pdbx_description
1 polymer ?
#
loop_
_entity_poly.entity_id
_entity_poly.type
_entity_poly.pdbx_seq_one_letter_code
_entity_poly.pdbx_strand_id
1 'polypeptide(L)'
;MMFEPGLTKGMLEVFVSPSHHSHCSMDDQSTKGIDVQNAYLNGIGDFSVWEFSGNPVYFCCYDYFAANDPTSVHIVLFSLEEPYEIQLNQVTFWLSFLKSLVPVEEHIAFGGRLKTPLHVALVATHADIVNLPRSAGGEFQYDKDTSLLKEIRNRFGNDVHILDRLFILDAGASGSKDMKILRNHLQELRSQIISTCPPMTHLCEKIISTLPSWRKMNGPNQLMSLQQFVYDVQDQLNPLASEDEIRHIALQLHSIGEVSSILITWII
;
A
#
# COMPACT_ATOMS: atom_id res chain seq x y z
N MET A 1 18.14 3.89 -30.35
CA MET A 1 17.37 4.98 -29.72
C MET A 1 17.07 4.52 -28.30
N MET A 2 17.58 5.25 -27.30
CA MET A 2 17.39 4.94 -25.88
C MET A 2 15.94 5.23 -25.49
N PHE A 3 15.26 4.26 -24.88
CA PHE A 3 14.00 4.47 -24.19
C PHE A 3 14.31 4.83 -22.74
N GLU A 4 14.07 6.09 -22.39
CA GLU A 4 13.93 6.56 -21.01
C GLU A 4 12.53 6.18 -20.51
N PRO A 5 12.38 5.45 -19.40
CA PRO A 5 11.08 5.27 -18.75
C PRO A 5 10.76 6.52 -17.93
N GLY A 6 9.78 7.30 -18.39
CA GLY A 6 9.27 8.45 -17.65
C GLY A 6 8.58 8.02 -16.36
N LEU A 7 9.19 8.34 -15.22
CA LEU A 7 8.54 8.38 -13.91
C LEU A 7 7.44 9.44 -13.93
N THR A 8 6.18 9.05 -14.11
CA THR A 8 5.05 9.94 -13.85
C THR A 8 4.79 9.97 -12.35
N LYS A 9 5.43 10.93 -11.67
CA LYS A 9 5.17 11.27 -10.27
C LYS A 9 3.80 11.94 -10.17
N GLY A 10 2.84 11.31 -9.50
CA GLY A 10 1.50 11.86 -9.26
C GLY A 10 1.28 12.07 -7.76
N MET A 11 1.34 13.32 -7.31
CA MET A 11 0.99 13.68 -5.93
C MET A 11 -0.49 14.05 -5.87
N LEU A 12 -1.28 13.36 -5.05
CA LEU A 12 -2.69 13.68 -4.80
C LEU A 12 -2.78 14.87 -3.82
N GLU A 13 -2.69 16.11 -4.33
CA GLU A 13 -2.78 17.35 -3.54
C GLU A 13 -4.22 17.72 -3.07
N VAL A 14 -5.15 16.78 -3.02
CA VAL A 14 -6.59 17.13 -2.86
C VAL A 14 -7.04 17.25 -1.40
N PHE A 15 -6.28 16.78 -0.42
CA PHE A 15 -6.73 16.80 0.98
C PHE A 15 -5.75 17.54 1.90
N VAL A 16 -6.19 18.74 2.28
CA VAL A 16 -5.73 19.55 3.41
C VAL A 16 -4.37 20.24 3.23
N SER A 17 -4.41 21.49 2.77
CA SER A 17 -3.38 22.49 3.11
C SER A 17 -3.82 23.22 4.37
N PRO A 18 -3.27 22.92 5.57
CA PRO A 18 -3.48 23.78 6.71
C PRO A 18 -2.63 25.04 6.52
N SER A 19 -3.29 26.19 6.64
CA SER A 19 -2.65 27.51 6.69
C SER A 19 -1.51 27.54 7.70
N HIS A 20 -0.38 28.10 7.26
CA HIS A 20 0.88 28.34 7.96
C HIS A 20 0.76 28.44 9.49
N HIS A 21 1.24 27.41 10.20
CA HIS A 21 1.85 27.57 11.51
C HIS A 21 3.36 27.40 11.37
N SER A 22 4.03 28.55 11.36
CA SER A 22 5.47 28.69 11.54
C SER A 22 5.87 28.10 12.90
N HIS A 23 6.38 26.87 12.89
CA HIS A 23 7.39 26.30 13.80
C HIS A 23 7.33 24.76 13.73
N CYS A 24 7.86 24.18 12.66
CA CYS A 24 8.44 22.84 12.68
C CYS A 24 9.25 22.69 11.39
N SER A 25 10.57 22.63 11.48
CA SER A 25 11.41 22.13 10.39
C SER A 25 11.16 20.61 10.31
N MET A 26 10.01 20.21 9.80
CA MET A 26 9.81 18.83 9.36
C MET A 26 10.68 18.64 8.13
N ASP A 27 11.53 17.61 8.15
CA ASP A 27 12.43 17.25 7.06
C ASP A 27 11.75 17.42 5.70
N ASP A 28 12.38 18.20 4.81
CA ASP A 28 11.94 18.35 3.41
C ASP A 28 11.93 17.01 2.65
N GLN A 29 12.49 15.96 3.25
CA GLN A 29 12.52 14.59 2.74
C GLN A 29 11.35 13.70 3.21
N SER A 30 10.49 14.18 4.11
CA SER A 30 9.34 13.40 4.59
C SER A 30 8.14 13.46 3.63
N THR A 31 7.43 12.34 3.48
CA THR A 31 6.24 12.25 2.64
C THR A 31 5.13 13.13 3.21
N LYS A 32 4.62 14.04 2.37
CA LYS A 32 3.53 14.97 2.70
C LYS A 32 2.22 14.40 2.13
N GLY A 33 1.29 14.03 3.01
CA GLY A 33 0.04 13.38 2.59
C GLY A 33 0.26 11.93 2.15
N ILE A 34 -0.06 11.64 0.89
CA ILE A 34 0.07 10.31 0.27
C ILE A 34 0.77 10.48 -1.07
N ASP A 35 1.84 9.72 -1.29
CA ASP A 35 2.52 9.63 -2.57
C ASP A 35 2.22 8.27 -3.21
N VAL A 36 1.71 8.29 -4.46
CA VAL A 36 1.32 7.07 -5.18
C VAL A 36 2.18 6.95 -6.43
N GLN A 37 2.86 5.82 -6.56
CA GLN A 37 3.78 5.56 -7.66
C GLN A 37 3.56 4.16 -8.22
N ASN A 38 3.42 4.05 -9.54
CA ASN A 38 3.50 2.76 -10.21
C ASN A 38 4.98 2.45 -10.49
N ALA A 39 5.45 1.34 -9.93
CA ALA A 39 6.84 0.92 -9.97
C ALA A 39 6.96 -0.47 -10.60
N TYR A 40 7.81 -0.58 -11.61
CA TYR A 40 8.26 -1.87 -12.12
C TYR A 40 9.46 -2.35 -11.31
N LEU A 41 9.26 -3.39 -10.52
CA LEU A 41 10.34 -4.01 -9.75
C LEU A 41 10.96 -5.13 -10.59
N ASN A 42 12.20 -4.91 -11.03
CA ASN A 42 12.96 -5.86 -11.86
C ASN A 42 12.90 -7.30 -11.31
N GLY A 43 12.32 -8.21 -12.09
CA GLY A 43 12.17 -9.63 -11.73
C GLY A 43 10.95 -9.98 -10.88
N ILE A 44 10.19 -8.98 -10.40
CA ILE A 44 9.00 -9.17 -9.54
C ILE A 44 7.71 -8.80 -10.30
N GLY A 45 7.75 -7.74 -11.10
CA GLY A 45 6.62 -7.22 -11.88
C GLY A 45 6.19 -5.82 -11.44
N ASP A 46 5.01 -5.40 -11.92
CA ASP A 46 4.41 -4.09 -11.61
C ASP A 46 3.75 -4.08 -10.23
N PHE A 47 3.97 -3.00 -9.49
CA PHE A 47 3.32 -2.67 -8.22
C PHE A 47 2.84 -1.23 -8.26
N SER A 48 1.70 -0.98 -7.63
CA SER A 48 1.35 0.36 -7.18
C SER A 48 1.84 0.52 -5.74
N VAL A 49 2.77 1.45 -5.51
CA VAL A 49 3.37 1.74 -4.20
C VAL A 49 2.75 3.00 -3.64
N TRP A 50 2.18 2.87 -2.45
CA TRP A 50 1.43 3.92 -1.77
C TRP A 50 2.16 4.24 -0.48
N GLU A 51 2.84 5.38 -0.47
CA GLU A 51 3.57 5.85 0.69
C GLU A 51 2.75 6.89 1.44
N PHE A 52 2.53 6.64 2.73
CA PHE A 52 1.69 7.49 3.55
C PHE A 52 2.51 8.27 4.57
N SER A 53 2.10 9.51 4.81
CA SER A 53 2.73 10.37 5.81
C SER A 53 2.51 9.84 7.23
N GLY A 54 3.57 9.88 8.04
CA GLY A 54 3.51 9.62 9.48
C GLY A 54 2.95 10.78 10.31
N ASN A 55 2.64 11.93 9.69
CA ASN A 55 2.09 13.09 10.41
C ASN A 55 0.60 12.84 10.77
N PRO A 56 0.21 12.96 12.05
CA PRO A 56 -1.18 12.74 12.49
C PRO A 56 -2.25 13.54 11.75
N VAL A 57 -1.91 14.69 11.17
CA VAL A 57 -2.85 15.51 10.37
C VAL A 57 -3.38 14.73 9.15
N TYR A 58 -2.62 13.76 8.63
CA TYR A 58 -3.00 12.97 7.46
C TYR A 58 -3.62 11.61 7.81
N PHE A 59 -3.76 11.24 9.08
CA PHE A 59 -4.31 9.93 9.46
C PHE A 59 -5.75 9.73 8.97
N CYS A 60 -6.55 10.80 8.92
CA CYS A 60 -7.92 10.74 8.38
C CYS A 60 -7.98 10.35 6.89
N CYS A 61 -6.88 10.47 6.15
CA CYS A 61 -6.85 10.08 4.75
C CYS A 61 -6.68 8.56 4.60
N TYR A 62 -6.08 7.85 5.57
CA TYR A 62 -5.79 6.43 5.42
C TYR A 62 -7.05 5.58 5.25
N ASP A 63 -8.17 5.95 5.87
CA ASP A 63 -9.46 5.26 5.72
C ASP A 63 -9.90 5.13 4.25
N TYR A 64 -9.48 6.05 3.38
CA TYR A 64 -9.89 6.09 1.98
C TYR A 64 -8.94 5.35 1.02
N PHE A 65 -7.72 5.07 1.46
CA PHE A 65 -6.65 4.63 0.57
C PHE A 65 -5.93 3.36 1.07
N ALA A 66 -5.90 3.13 2.39
CA ALA A 66 -5.25 1.96 3.02
C ALA A 66 -6.27 0.92 3.52
N ALA A 67 -7.57 1.21 3.45
CA ALA A 67 -8.60 0.29 3.92
C ALA A 67 -9.02 -0.74 2.85
N ASN A 68 -9.08 -2.01 3.26
CA ASN A 68 -9.94 -3.05 2.68
C ASN A 68 -9.74 -3.40 1.19
N ASP A 69 -8.50 -3.42 0.69
CA ASP A 69 -8.17 -4.05 -0.59
C ASP A 69 -7.52 -5.43 -0.36
N PRO A 70 -8.17 -6.55 -0.78
CA PRO A 70 -7.61 -7.90 -0.61
C PRO A 70 -6.33 -8.15 -1.44
N THR A 71 -6.03 -7.28 -2.41
CA THR A 71 -4.81 -7.34 -3.24
C THR A 71 -3.64 -6.55 -2.67
N SER A 72 -3.87 -5.78 -1.60
CA SER A 72 -2.85 -4.95 -0.97
C SER A 72 -1.94 -5.74 -0.03
N VAL A 73 -0.66 -5.35 0.02
CA VAL A 73 0.32 -5.83 0.99
C VAL A 73 0.83 -4.61 1.76
N HIS A 74 0.66 -4.64 3.08
CA HIS A 74 1.05 -3.55 3.97
C HIS A 74 2.46 -3.80 4.49
N ILE A 75 3.34 -2.82 4.31
CA ILE A 75 4.71 -2.88 4.82
C ILE A 75 4.84 -1.90 5.98
N VAL A 76 5.05 -2.42 7.20
CA VAL A 76 5.28 -1.61 8.40
C VAL A 76 6.79 -1.48 8.61
N LEU A 77 7.30 -0.26 8.48
CA LEU A 77 8.70 0.09 8.68
C LEU A 77 8.93 0.55 10.12
N PHE A 78 10.04 0.13 10.73
CA PHE A 78 10.53 0.68 12.00
C PHE A 78 12.06 0.71 12.05
N SER A 79 12.64 1.68 12.76
CA SER A 79 14.10 1.83 12.84
C SER A 79 14.70 0.96 13.94
N LEU A 80 15.82 0.29 13.63
CA LEU A 80 16.61 -0.43 14.62
C LEU A 80 17.44 0.46 15.53
N GLU A 81 17.62 1.73 15.16
CA GLU A 81 18.33 2.72 16.00
C GLU A 81 17.60 2.97 17.33
N GLU A 82 16.28 2.80 17.30
CA GLU A 82 15.43 2.98 18.47
C GLU A 82 15.58 1.82 19.47
N PRO A 83 15.44 2.07 20.78
CA PRO A 83 15.38 1.00 21.77
C PRO A 83 14.23 0.02 21.50
N TYR A 84 14.38 -1.24 21.92
CA TYR A 84 13.39 -2.31 21.68
C TYR A 84 11.96 -1.93 22.08
N GLU A 85 11.77 -1.27 23.23
CA GLU A 85 10.45 -0.82 23.69
C GLU A 85 9.80 0.18 22.72
N ILE A 86 10.62 1.08 22.15
CA ILE A 86 10.15 2.06 21.16
C ILE A 86 9.81 1.37 19.83
N GLN A 87 10.65 0.43 19.38
CA GLN A 87 10.35 -0.39 18.20
C GLN A 87 9.01 -1.12 18.35
N LEU A 88 8.82 -1.80 19.49
CA LEU A 88 7.60 -2.53 19.79
C LEU A 88 6.37 -1.61 19.85
N ASN A 89 6.51 -0.43 20.46
CA ASN A 89 5.44 0.56 20.55
C ASN A 89 5.06 1.11 19.16
N GLN A 90 6.04 1.42 18.31
CA GLN A 90 5.80 1.89 16.94
C GLN A 90 5.07 0.83 16.11
N VAL A 91 5.55 -0.42 16.13
CA VAL A 91 4.89 -1.52 15.40
C VAL A 91 3.48 -1.75 15.95
N THR A 92 3.31 -1.76 17.27
CA THR A 92 1.99 -1.92 17.93
C THR A 92 1.04 -0.80 17.52
N PHE A 93 1.51 0.45 17.47
CA PHE A 93 0.72 1.59 17.04
C PHE A 93 0.22 1.40 15.59
N TRP A 94 1.13 1.14 14.65
CA TRP A 94 0.76 1.00 13.23
C TRP A 94 -0.16 -0.18 12.97
N LEU A 95 0.06 -1.32 13.64
CA LEU A 95 -0.85 -2.47 13.52
C LEU A 95 -2.22 -2.20 14.13
N SER A 96 -2.29 -1.49 15.25
CA SER A 96 -3.56 -1.07 15.85
C SER A 96 -4.30 -0.11 14.93
N PHE A 97 -3.57 0.80 14.29
CA PHE A 97 -4.11 1.75 13.33
C PHE A 97 -4.64 1.02 12.08
N LEU A 98 -3.84 0.19 11.42
CA LEU A 98 -4.27 -0.62 10.28
C LEU A 98 -5.49 -1.49 10.60
N LYS A 99 -5.50 -2.14 11.78
CA LYS A 99 -6.66 -2.89 12.28
C LYS A 99 -7.91 -2.01 12.35
N SER A 100 -7.78 -0.76 12.79
CA SER A 100 -8.91 0.16 12.90
C SER A 100 -9.47 0.62 11.54
N LEU A 101 -8.67 0.53 10.46
CA LEU A 101 -9.12 0.82 9.10
C LEU A 101 -10.00 -0.29 8.50
N VAL A 102 -9.96 -1.50 9.08
CA VAL A 102 -10.73 -2.64 8.57
C VAL A 102 -12.18 -2.51 9.03
N PRO A 103 -13.16 -2.43 8.09
CA PRO A 103 -14.57 -2.39 8.45
C PRO A 103 -14.97 -3.63 9.25
N VAL A 104 -15.92 -3.47 10.18
CA VAL A 104 -16.47 -4.61 10.92
C VAL A 104 -17.26 -5.50 9.96
N GLU A 105 -16.72 -6.68 9.63
CA GLU A 105 -17.46 -7.68 8.85
C GLU A 105 -18.52 -8.37 9.72
N GLU A 106 -19.76 -8.47 9.23
CA GLU A 106 -20.86 -9.19 9.91
C GLU A 106 -20.57 -10.70 10.13
N HIS A 107 -19.63 -11.27 9.36
CA HIS A 107 -19.33 -12.69 9.36
C HIS A 107 -17.87 -12.97 9.63
N ILE A 108 -17.52 -13.08 10.91
CA ILE A 108 -16.22 -13.53 11.36
C ILE A 108 -16.07 -15.04 11.06
N ALA A 109 -14.93 -15.43 10.50
CA ALA A 109 -14.58 -16.83 10.24
C ALA A 109 -14.32 -17.60 11.56
N PHE A 110 -14.18 -18.93 11.45
CA PHE A 110 -13.92 -19.79 12.59
C PHE A 110 -12.73 -19.29 13.44
N GLY A 111 -12.90 -19.25 14.76
CA GLY A 111 -11.87 -18.80 15.69
C GLY A 111 -11.71 -17.27 15.80
N GLY A 112 -12.69 -16.49 15.33
CA GLY A 112 -12.66 -15.03 15.50
C GLY A 112 -11.84 -14.29 14.44
N ARG A 113 -11.52 -14.96 13.32
CA ARG A 113 -10.66 -14.41 12.26
C ARG A 113 -11.46 -13.70 11.18
N LEU A 114 -10.90 -12.64 10.60
CA LEU A 114 -11.47 -12.03 9.40
C LEU A 114 -11.40 -12.99 8.21
N LYS A 115 -12.33 -12.88 7.27
CA LYS A 115 -12.32 -13.71 6.04
C LYS A 115 -11.18 -13.31 5.12
N THR A 116 -10.92 -12.01 5.01
CA THR A 116 -9.86 -11.42 4.20
C THR A 116 -8.99 -10.50 5.07
N PRO A 117 -8.11 -11.06 5.92
CA PRO A 117 -7.24 -10.26 6.78
C PRO A 117 -6.21 -9.47 5.94
N LEU A 118 -5.82 -8.30 6.43
CA LEU A 118 -4.74 -7.51 5.80
C LEU A 118 -3.42 -8.29 5.85
N HIS A 119 -2.72 -8.36 4.72
CA HIS A 119 -1.39 -8.94 4.64
C HIS A 119 -0.36 -7.92 5.12
N VAL A 120 0.42 -8.26 6.16
CA VAL A 120 1.37 -7.34 6.78
C VAL A 120 2.79 -7.92 6.83
N ALA A 121 3.73 -7.21 6.20
CA ALA A 121 5.16 -7.45 6.31
C ALA A 121 5.80 -6.48 7.31
N LEU A 122 6.60 -7.00 8.25
CA LEU A 122 7.39 -6.18 9.16
C LEU A 122 8.81 -6.02 8.61
N VAL A 123 9.28 -4.78 8.56
CA VAL A 123 10.61 -4.46 8.02
C VAL A 123 11.34 -3.53 8.99
N ALA A 124 12.47 -4.01 9.50
CA ALA A 124 13.38 -3.27 10.35
C ALA A 124 14.47 -2.61 9.49
N THR A 125 14.61 -1.30 9.60
CA THR A 125 15.57 -0.49 8.81
C THR A 125 16.76 -0.03 9.65
N HIS A 126 17.75 0.59 9.01
CA HIS A 126 18.97 1.12 9.64
C HIS A 126 19.86 0.06 10.29
N ALA A 127 19.83 -1.17 9.76
CA ALA A 127 20.68 -2.27 10.23
C ALA A 127 22.18 -1.97 10.04
N ASP A 128 22.52 -1.16 9.04
CA ASP A 128 23.85 -0.62 8.76
C ASP A 128 24.31 0.38 9.83
N ILE A 129 23.44 1.30 10.25
CA ILE A 129 23.76 2.31 11.27
C ILE A 129 24.01 1.65 12.64
N VAL A 130 23.17 0.69 13.00
CA VAL A 130 23.31 -0.08 14.26
C VAL A 130 24.46 -1.09 14.18
N ASN A 131 25.07 -1.26 13.01
CA ASN A 131 26.18 -2.18 12.75
C ASN A 131 25.87 -3.62 13.18
N LEU A 132 24.68 -4.12 12.82
CA LEU A 132 24.29 -5.48 13.16
C LEU A 132 25.27 -6.51 12.56
N PRO A 133 25.58 -7.59 13.31
CA PRO A 133 26.41 -8.65 12.79
C PRO A 133 25.76 -9.30 11.57
N ARG A 134 26.59 -9.84 10.68
CA ARG A 134 26.12 -10.59 9.50
C ARG A 134 26.32 -12.08 9.69
N SER A 135 25.36 -12.87 9.24
CA SER A 135 25.46 -14.31 9.17
C SER A 135 26.52 -14.74 8.13
N ALA A 136 26.91 -16.01 8.14
CA ALA A 136 27.78 -16.58 7.10
C ALA A 136 27.19 -16.42 5.68
N GLY A 137 25.87 -16.26 5.58
CA GLY A 137 25.15 -15.99 4.34
C GLY A 137 25.09 -14.52 3.94
N GLY A 138 25.69 -13.60 4.72
CA GLY A 138 25.72 -12.17 4.47
C GLY A 138 24.48 -11.39 4.90
N GLU A 139 23.50 -12.04 5.53
CA GLU A 139 22.26 -11.41 6.02
C GLU A 139 22.49 -10.77 7.39
N PHE A 140 21.79 -9.68 7.68
CA PHE A 140 21.83 -9.07 9.01
C PHE A 140 21.21 -10.00 10.06
N GLN A 141 21.84 -10.05 11.24
CA GLN A 141 21.37 -10.82 12.39
C GLN A 141 20.88 -9.88 13.47
N TYR A 142 19.58 -9.93 13.76
CA TYR A 142 18.95 -9.21 14.85
C TYR A 142 18.56 -10.20 15.95
N ASP A 143 19.10 -10.00 17.15
CA ASP A 143 18.96 -10.93 18.28
C ASP A 143 17.55 -10.98 18.88
N LYS A 144 16.71 -9.99 18.59
CA LYS A 144 15.33 -9.89 19.08
C LYS A 144 14.28 -10.19 18.01
N ASP A 145 14.68 -10.67 16.84
CA ASP A 145 13.79 -10.95 15.70
C ASP A 145 12.59 -11.84 16.07
N THR A 146 12.88 -12.95 16.76
CA THR A 146 11.93 -14.00 17.11
C THR A 146 11.03 -13.56 18.26
N SER A 147 11.60 -12.84 19.23
CA SER A 147 10.86 -12.30 20.38
C SER A 147 9.85 -11.25 19.92
N LEU A 148 10.28 -10.28 19.11
CA LEU A 148 9.42 -9.23 18.56
C LEU A 148 8.29 -9.85 17.72
N LEU A 149 8.65 -10.75 16.79
CA LEU A 149 7.66 -11.36 15.89
C LEU A 149 6.63 -12.19 16.67
N LYS A 150 7.08 -12.97 17.67
CA LYS A 150 6.18 -13.75 18.53
C LYS A 150 5.24 -12.84 19.31
N GLU A 151 5.76 -11.77 19.90
CA GLU A 151 4.96 -10.81 20.66
C GLU A 151 3.90 -10.13 19.80
N ILE A 152 4.27 -9.65 18.62
CA ILE A 152 3.37 -9.01 17.67
C ILE A 152 2.31 -9.98 17.15
N ARG A 153 2.69 -11.21 16.78
CA ARG A 153 1.72 -12.23 16.32
C ARG A 153 0.75 -12.66 17.42
N ASN A 154 1.21 -12.75 18.67
CA ASN A 154 0.32 -13.05 19.79
C ASN A 154 -0.72 -11.95 20.00
N ARG A 155 -0.36 -10.67 19.75
CA ARG A 155 -1.25 -9.52 19.91
C ARG A 155 -2.22 -9.34 18.74
N PHE A 156 -1.76 -9.55 17.51
CA PHE A 156 -2.48 -9.13 16.30
C PHE A 156 -2.78 -10.24 15.29
N GLY A 157 -2.26 -11.46 15.48
CA GLY A 157 -2.36 -12.55 14.49
C GLY A 157 -3.77 -13.11 14.26
N ASN A 158 -4.76 -12.71 15.07
CA ASN A 158 -6.17 -13.00 14.80
C ASN A 158 -6.85 -11.93 13.94
N ASP A 159 -6.33 -10.70 13.95
CA ASP A 159 -6.90 -9.54 13.28
C ASP A 159 -6.27 -9.32 11.90
N VAL A 160 -4.95 -9.52 11.78
CA VAL A 160 -4.18 -9.30 10.55
C VAL A 160 -3.27 -10.48 10.25
N HIS A 161 -2.99 -10.72 8.98
CA HIS A 161 -2.08 -11.76 8.53
C HIS A 161 -0.65 -11.23 8.50
N ILE A 162 0.04 -11.33 9.64
CA ILE A 162 1.46 -10.99 9.77
C ILE A 162 2.29 -12.12 9.16
N LEU A 163 3.26 -11.78 8.32
CA LEU A 163 4.19 -12.75 7.76
C LEU A 163 5.06 -13.42 8.84
N ASP A 164 5.45 -14.68 8.63
CA ASP A 164 6.29 -15.46 9.55
C ASP A 164 7.77 -15.02 9.55
N ARG A 165 8.08 -13.84 9.00
CA ARG A 165 9.46 -13.34 8.86
C ARG A 165 9.52 -11.84 9.12
N LEU A 166 10.49 -11.44 9.94
CA LEU A 166 10.94 -10.06 10.04
C LEU A 166 12.05 -9.82 9.02
N PHE A 167 11.91 -8.80 8.17
CA PHE A 167 12.96 -8.42 7.21
C PHE A 167 13.85 -7.36 7.86
N ILE A 168 15.15 -7.62 7.92
CA ILE A 168 16.13 -6.67 8.46
C ILE A 168 16.98 -6.15 7.31
N LEU A 169 16.99 -4.84 7.08
CA LEU A 169 17.65 -4.27 5.92
C LEU A 169 18.34 -2.93 6.17
N ASP A 170 19.29 -2.67 5.28
CA ASP A 170 19.82 -1.35 4.97
C ASP A 170 19.02 -0.82 3.77
N ALA A 171 18.28 0.26 3.97
CA ALA A 171 17.42 0.85 2.94
C ALA A 171 18.22 1.60 1.86
N GLY A 172 19.44 2.05 2.18
CA GLY A 172 20.35 2.68 1.23
C GLY A 172 21.00 1.67 0.28
N ALA A 173 21.19 0.42 0.72
CA ALA A 173 21.77 -0.65 -0.09
C ALA A 173 20.71 -1.46 -0.86
N SER A 174 20.10 -0.87 -1.89
CA SER A 174 19.08 -1.51 -2.72
C SER A 174 19.52 -2.81 -3.41
N GLY A 175 20.83 -2.98 -3.67
CA GLY A 175 21.44 -4.18 -4.24
C GLY A 175 21.76 -5.29 -3.23
N SER A 176 21.53 -5.06 -1.93
CA SER A 176 21.87 -5.99 -0.86
C SER A 176 21.13 -7.32 -0.97
N LYS A 177 21.69 -8.36 -0.33
CA LYS A 177 21.05 -9.67 -0.24
C LYS A 177 19.72 -9.59 0.52
N ASP A 178 19.70 -8.84 1.62
CA ASP A 178 18.50 -8.63 2.44
C ASP A 178 17.35 -8.00 1.61
N MET A 179 17.66 -7.00 0.79
CA MET A 179 16.68 -6.41 -0.12
C MET A 179 16.23 -7.38 -1.22
N LYS A 180 17.11 -8.24 -1.73
CA LYS A 180 16.71 -9.31 -2.68
C LYS A 180 15.74 -10.30 -2.05
N ILE A 181 15.94 -10.63 -0.78
CA ILE A 181 15.05 -11.54 -0.04
C ILE A 181 13.66 -10.93 0.11
N LEU A 182 13.56 -9.65 0.50
CA LEU A 182 12.29 -8.93 0.57
C LEU A 182 11.58 -8.94 -0.79
N ARG A 183 12.31 -8.61 -1.87
CA ARG A 183 11.79 -8.61 -3.24
C ARG A 183 11.25 -9.98 -3.67
N ASN A 184 12.00 -11.06 -3.43
CA ASN A 184 11.56 -12.41 -3.77
C ASN A 184 10.28 -12.77 -3.01
N HIS A 185 10.16 -12.36 -1.75
CA HIS A 185 8.95 -12.64 -0.98
C HIS A 185 7.74 -11.85 -1.47
N LEU A 186 7.92 -10.57 -1.84
CA LEU A 186 6.87 -9.78 -2.49
C LEU A 186 6.45 -10.41 -3.83
N GLN A 187 7.36 -11.04 -4.58
CA GLN A 187 7.04 -11.79 -5.80
C GLN A 187 6.15 -12.99 -5.52
N GLU A 188 6.45 -13.75 -4.47
CA GLU A 188 5.67 -14.91 -4.05
C GLU A 188 4.25 -14.47 -3.63
N LEU A 189 4.14 -13.45 -2.78
CA LEU A 189 2.85 -12.89 -2.34
C LEU A 189 2.04 -12.36 -3.53
N ARG A 190 2.67 -11.62 -4.45
CA ARG A 190 2.02 -11.17 -5.69
C ARG A 190 1.47 -12.35 -6.48
N SER A 191 2.24 -13.41 -6.64
CA SER A 191 1.82 -14.60 -7.40
C SER A 191 0.62 -15.30 -6.73
N GLN A 192 0.61 -15.36 -5.40
CA GLN A 192 -0.51 -15.91 -4.62
C GLN A 192 -1.77 -15.05 -4.77
N ILE A 193 -1.67 -13.74 -4.59
CA ILE A 193 -2.79 -12.80 -4.72
C ILE A 193 -3.39 -12.88 -6.13
N ILE A 194 -2.56 -12.74 -7.17
CA ILE A 194 -3.01 -12.77 -8.58
C ILE A 194 -3.70 -14.10 -8.92
N SER A 195 -3.27 -15.23 -8.33
CA SER A 195 -3.89 -16.53 -8.59
C SER A 195 -5.38 -16.61 -8.17
N THR A 196 -5.81 -15.72 -7.27
CA THR A 196 -7.20 -15.62 -6.80
C THR A 196 -7.99 -14.51 -7.47
N CYS A 197 -7.31 -13.60 -8.20
CA CYS A 197 -7.96 -12.49 -8.87
C CYS A 197 -8.67 -12.95 -10.16
N PRO A 198 -9.82 -12.36 -10.50
CA PRO A 198 -10.45 -12.58 -11.79
C PRO A 198 -9.56 -12.04 -12.92
N PRO A 199 -9.59 -12.66 -14.12
CA PRO A 199 -8.84 -12.16 -15.26
C PRO A 199 -9.31 -10.76 -15.64
N MET A 200 -8.37 -9.94 -16.13
CA MET A 200 -8.69 -8.60 -16.63
C MET A 200 -9.64 -8.71 -17.83
N THR A 201 -10.73 -7.95 -17.80
CA THR A 201 -11.70 -7.93 -18.90
C THR A 201 -11.23 -7.01 -20.02
N HIS A 202 -11.68 -7.27 -21.25
CA HIS A 202 -11.36 -6.41 -22.39
C HIS A 202 -11.90 -4.97 -22.23
N LEU A 203 -13.00 -4.79 -21.49
CA LEU A 203 -13.51 -3.46 -21.18
C LEU A 203 -12.57 -2.72 -20.21
N CYS A 204 -12.02 -3.41 -19.22
CA CYS A 204 -11.02 -2.85 -18.30
C CYS A 204 -9.75 -2.40 -19.05
N GLU A 205 -9.23 -3.23 -19.95
CA GLU A 205 -8.10 -2.88 -20.83
C GLU A 205 -8.36 -1.60 -21.65
N LYS A 206 -9.55 -1.52 -22.26
CA LYS A 206 -9.95 -0.34 -23.03
C LYS A 206 -10.03 0.92 -22.16
N ILE A 207 -10.57 0.81 -20.95
CA ILE A 207 -10.63 1.93 -20.01
C ILE A 207 -9.21 2.38 -19.64
N ILE A 208 -8.33 1.46 -19.24
CA ILE A 208 -6.92 1.77 -18.92
C ILE A 208 -6.24 2.52 -20.07
N SER A 209 -6.44 2.06 -21.31
CA SER A 209 -5.85 2.71 -22.49
C SER A 209 -6.41 4.12 -22.76
N THR A 210 -7.65 4.38 -22.33
CA THR A 210 -8.35 5.65 -22.56
C THR A 210 -8.12 6.68 -21.44
N LEU A 211 -7.90 6.22 -20.20
CA LEU A 211 -7.70 7.07 -19.02
C LEU A 211 -6.68 8.21 -19.21
N PRO A 212 -5.51 8.00 -19.84
CA PRO A 212 -4.55 9.07 -20.10
C PRO A 212 -5.13 10.22 -20.94
N SER A 213 -6.04 9.92 -21.87
CA SER A 213 -6.70 10.93 -22.70
C SER A 213 -7.71 11.73 -21.88
N TRP A 214 -8.49 11.07 -21.02
CA TRP A 214 -9.43 11.72 -20.10
C TRP A 214 -8.72 12.63 -19.11
N ARG A 215 -7.60 12.18 -18.53
CA ARG A 215 -6.75 13.00 -17.65
C ARG A 215 -6.22 14.25 -18.35
N LYS A 216 -5.84 14.15 -19.63
CA LYS A 216 -5.37 15.32 -20.42
C LYS A 216 -6.47 16.32 -20.71
N MET A 217 -7.68 15.84 -21.02
CA MET A 217 -8.82 16.71 -21.33
C MET A 217 -9.30 17.49 -20.11
N ASN A 218 -9.25 16.86 -18.94
CA ASN A 218 -9.89 17.38 -17.74
C ASN A 218 -8.91 18.00 -16.71
N GLY A 219 -7.60 17.85 -16.93
CA GLY A 219 -6.56 18.42 -16.06
C GLY A 219 -6.18 17.52 -14.87
N PRO A 220 -5.17 17.94 -14.09
CA PRO A 220 -4.73 17.19 -12.90
C PRO A 220 -5.80 17.23 -11.79
N ASN A 221 -5.80 16.21 -10.93
CA ASN A 221 -6.63 16.12 -9.71
C ASN A 221 -8.15 16.13 -9.93
N GLN A 222 -8.62 15.52 -11.02
CA GLN A 222 -10.05 15.45 -11.28
C GLN A 222 -10.75 14.43 -10.39
N LEU A 223 -11.83 14.88 -9.75
CA LEU A 223 -12.83 14.04 -9.12
C LEU A 223 -14.01 13.86 -10.10
N MET A 224 -14.47 12.63 -10.27
CA MET A 224 -15.70 12.33 -11.01
C MET A 224 -16.60 11.42 -10.17
N SER A 225 -17.91 11.58 -10.31
CA SER A 225 -18.86 10.68 -9.68
C SER A 225 -18.89 9.34 -10.42
N LEU A 226 -19.33 8.28 -9.73
CA LEU A 226 -19.55 6.97 -10.37
C LEU A 226 -20.52 7.08 -11.55
N GLN A 227 -21.56 7.90 -11.44
CA GLN A 227 -22.53 8.12 -12.51
C GLN A 227 -21.89 8.74 -13.75
N GLN A 228 -21.01 9.73 -13.58
CA GLN A 228 -20.29 10.32 -14.70
C GLN A 228 -19.33 9.31 -15.33
N PHE A 229 -18.60 8.56 -14.53
CA PHE A 229 -17.72 7.50 -15.03
C PHE A 229 -18.48 6.45 -15.85
N VAL A 230 -19.66 6.03 -15.36
CA VAL A 230 -20.55 5.10 -16.09
C VAL A 230 -20.98 5.69 -17.42
N TYR A 231 -21.42 6.95 -17.42
CA TYR A 231 -21.82 7.65 -18.64
C TYR A 231 -20.68 7.74 -19.66
N ASP A 232 -19.49 8.14 -19.23
CA ASP A 232 -18.32 8.29 -20.12
C ASP A 232 -17.88 6.95 -20.73
N VAL A 233 -17.94 5.86 -19.94
CA VAL A 233 -17.68 4.50 -20.43
C VAL A 233 -18.74 4.06 -21.45
N GLN A 234 -20.01 4.34 -21.18
CA GLN A 234 -21.11 3.96 -22.07
C GLN A 234 -21.08 4.73 -23.39
N ASP A 235 -20.80 6.04 -23.34
CA ASP A 235 -20.74 6.91 -24.52
C ASP A 235 -19.54 6.57 -25.42
N GLN A 236 -18.35 6.38 -24.83
CA GLN A 236 -17.11 6.31 -25.60
C GLN A 236 -16.60 4.89 -25.86
N LEU A 237 -16.96 3.91 -25.02
CA LEU A 237 -16.32 2.58 -25.04
C LEU A 237 -17.31 1.43 -25.27
N ASN A 238 -18.40 1.37 -24.48
CA ASN A 238 -19.38 0.30 -24.56
C ASN A 238 -20.77 0.74 -24.05
N PRO A 239 -21.72 1.07 -24.96
CA PRO A 239 -23.07 1.50 -24.58
C PRO A 239 -23.89 0.47 -23.79
N LEU A 240 -23.48 -0.80 -23.81
CA LEU A 240 -24.16 -1.90 -23.13
C LEU A 240 -23.55 -2.24 -21.76
N ALA A 241 -22.49 -1.54 -21.34
CA ALA A 241 -21.86 -1.80 -20.05
C ALA A 241 -22.82 -1.46 -18.91
N SER A 242 -23.05 -2.42 -18.03
CA SER A 242 -23.90 -2.21 -16.85
C SER A 242 -23.14 -1.41 -15.78
N GLU A 243 -23.89 -0.68 -14.93
CA GLU A 243 -23.29 0.03 -13.78
C GLU A 243 -22.55 -0.93 -12.84
N ASP A 244 -23.07 -2.15 -12.64
CA ASP A 244 -22.45 -3.16 -11.79
C ASP A 244 -21.11 -3.64 -12.36
N GLU A 245 -21.01 -3.92 -13.66
CA GLU A 245 -19.73 -4.27 -14.30
C GLU A 245 -18.73 -3.13 -14.17
N ILE A 246 -19.17 -1.89 -14.37
CA ILE A 246 -18.30 -0.70 -14.28
C ILE A 246 -17.83 -0.48 -12.83
N ARG A 247 -18.67 -0.75 -11.83
CA ARG A 247 -18.29 -0.71 -10.41
C ARG A 247 -17.19 -1.73 -10.10
N HIS A 248 -17.31 -2.96 -10.60
CA HIS A 248 -16.25 -3.97 -10.43
C HIS A 248 -14.96 -3.57 -11.13
N ILE A 249 -15.04 -3.00 -12.33
CA ILE A 249 -13.85 -2.48 -13.04
C ILE A 249 -13.23 -1.31 -12.27
N ALA A 250 -14.03 -0.39 -11.71
CA ALA A 250 -13.53 0.71 -10.90
C ALA A 250 -12.75 0.21 -9.66
N LEU A 251 -13.21 -0.87 -9.02
CA LEU A 251 -12.47 -1.53 -7.95
C LEU A 251 -11.15 -2.13 -8.45
N GLN A 252 -11.14 -2.79 -9.62
CA GLN A 252 -9.89 -3.29 -10.22
C GLN A 252 -8.91 -2.15 -10.55
N LEU A 253 -9.40 -1.05 -11.13
CA LEU A 253 -8.62 0.15 -11.43
C LEU A 253 -8.06 0.79 -10.16
N HIS A 254 -8.80 0.70 -9.06
CA HIS A 254 -8.35 1.12 -7.75
C HIS A 254 -7.19 0.27 -7.23
N SER A 255 -7.33 -1.05 -7.26
CA SER A 255 -6.29 -1.98 -6.82
C SER A 255 -4.98 -1.86 -7.59
N ILE A 256 -5.04 -1.50 -8.89
CA ILE A 256 -3.83 -1.26 -9.69
C ILE A 256 -3.30 0.18 -9.59
N GLY A 257 -3.99 1.06 -8.84
CA GLY A 257 -3.60 2.46 -8.65
C GLY A 257 -3.81 3.39 -9.85
N GLU A 258 -4.67 3.01 -10.79
CA GLU A 258 -5.03 3.89 -11.92
C GLU A 258 -6.10 4.93 -11.56
N VAL A 259 -6.94 4.60 -10.57
CA VAL A 259 -8.01 5.48 -10.04
C VAL A 259 -8.05 5.34 -8.52
N SER A 260 -8.40 6.37 -7.76
CA SER A 260 -8.78 6.18 -6.35
C SER A 260 -10.30 6.23 -6.20
N SER A 261 -10.91 5.14 -5.72
CA SER A 261 -12.33 5.10 -5.46
C SER A 261 -12.58 5.43 -3.99
N ILE A 262 -13.08 6.63 -3.73
CA ILE A 262 -13.55 7.01 -2.40
C ILE A 262 -15.03 6.58 -2.33
N LEU A 263 -15.28 5.34 -1.92
CA LEU A 263 -16.62 4.91 -1.58
C LEU A 263 -17.01 5.66 -0.30
N ILE A 264 -17.83 6.71 -0.45
CA ILE A 264 -18.52 7.32 0.68
C ILE A 264 -19.53 6.29 1.16
N THR A 265 -19.10 5.40 2.05
CA THR A 265 -20.01 4.61 2.85
C THR A 265 -20.79 5.59 3.71
N TRP A 266 -22.10 5.63 3.56
CA TRP A 266 -22.98 6.50 4.33
C TRP A 266 -22.71 6.30 5.82
N ILE A 267 -22.05 7.28 6.45
CA ILE A 267 -22.10 7.43 7.90
C ILE A 267 -23.44 8.10 8.18
N ILE A 268 -24.40 7.32 8.70
CA ILE A 268 -25.64 7.83 9.30
C ILE A 268 -25.31 8.31 10.72
#